data_AF-A0A024HL00-F1
#
_entry.id   AF-A0A024HL00-F1
#
_cell.length_a   1.000
_cell.length_b   1.000
_cell.length_c   1.000
_cell.angle_alpha   90.00
_cell.angle_beta   90.00
_cell.angle_gamma   90.00
#
_symmetry.space_group_name_H-M   'P 1'
#
loop_
_entity.id
_entity.type
_entity.pdbx_description
1 polymer ?
#
loop_
_entity_poly.entity_id
_entity_poly.type
_entity_poly.pdbx_seq_one_letter_code
_entity_poly.pdbx_strand_id
1 'polypeptide(L)'
;MQGNYFFDADHWYSKALRDYIALKDLHEIFSSKSAIDAHANSQTLISFGEVNYDIDIKKKIDEEFKRSLTESLDHFSALTIMALATTFEVAAKDFFRNAFISNPKLMHDHLKLDDKKGLVSLNEILDAGDFNGLIKSLSEKASSSATQGKYGSVLERAFKICKLEDSSNLKNRINGAQADRNIIAHEKKVAGRTLKSAEDTHAVIAEALEALAKCALKKNIPGRYTCVNSIRTLSLECIHMCEVDAS
;
A
#
# COMPACT_ATOMS: atom_id res chain seq x y z
N MET A 1 -4.81 15.62 -26.10
CA MET A 1 -4.41 14.31 -25.54
C MET A 1 -5.19 14.11 -24.24
N GLN A 2 -6.16 13.20 -24.23
CA GLN A 2 -6.87 12.83 -23.00
C GLN A 2 -5.86 12.16 -22.07
N GLY A 3 -5.54 12.80 -20.94
CA GLY A 3 -4.83 12.11 -19.87
C GLY A 3 -5.75 11.01 -19.37
N ASN A 4 -5.43 9.76 -19.69
CA ASN A 4 -6.20 8.60 -19.22
C ASN A 4 -6.15 8.59 -17.68
N TYR A 5 -7.24 9.01 -17.06
CA TYR A 5 -7.50 8.79 -15.64
C TYR A 5 -7.66 7.28 -15.45
N PHE A 6 -6.78 6.70 -14.66
CA PHE A 6 -6.59 5.26 -14.57
C PHE A 6 -6.18 4.90 -13.15
N PHE A 7 -7.01 4.10 -12.47
CA PHE A 7 -6.68 3.56 -11.15
C PHE A 7 -6.13 2.13 -11.31
N ASP A 8 -4.83 1.95 -11.11
CA ASP A 8 -4.16 0.65 -11.23
C ASP A 8 -4.19 -0.12 -9.91
N ALA A 9 -5.34 -0.74 -9.59
CA ALA A 9 -5.47 -1.50 -8.34
C ALA A 9 -4.52 -2.70 -8.27
N ASP A 10 -4.23 -3.32 -9.42
CA ASP A 10 -3.30 -4.44 -9.53
C ASP A 10 -1.86 -4.03 -9.21
N HIS A 11 -1.44 -2.83 -9.64
CA HIS A 11 -0.15 -2.26 -9.25
C HIS A 11 -0.05 -2.10 -7.73
N TRP A 12 -1.05 -1.48 -7.10
CA TRP A 12 -1.04 -1.23 -5.65
C TRP A 12 -1.05 -2.54 -4.85
N TYR A 13 -1.85 -3.51 -5.28
CA TYR A 13 -1.90 -4.83 -4.65
C TYR A 13 -0.56 -5.58 -4.82
N SER A 14 0.00 -5.60 -6.04
CA SER A 14 1.29 -6.24 -6.31
C SER A 14 2.43 -5.58 -5.53
N LYS A 15 2.42 -4.25 -5.39
CA LYS A 15 3.41 -3.53 -4.59
C LYS A 15 3.37 -3.97 -3.12
N ALA A 16 2.19 -3.97 -2.51
CA ALA A 16 2.04 -4.43 -1.12
C ALA A 16 2.51 -5.88 -0.95
N LEU A 17 2.15 -6.75 -1.90
CA LEU A 17 2.57 -8.16 -1.89
C LEU A 17 4.09 -8.32 -2.01
N ARG A 18 4.73 -7.58 -2.93
CA ARG A 18 6.19 -7.62 -3.14
C ARG A 18 6.95 -7.13 -1.91
N ASP A 19 6.50 -6.03 -1.31
CA ASP A 19 7.11 -5.48 -0.09
C ASP A 19 7.05 -6.51 1.07
N TYR A 20 5.94 -7.23 1.20
CA TYR A 20 5.80 -8.32 2.17
C TYR A 20 6.65 -9.56 1.84
N ILE A 21 6.61 -10.05 0.59
CA ILE A 21 7.38 -11.23 0.18
C ILE A 21 8.89 -10.99 0.38
N ALA A 22 9.39 -9.80 0.05
CA ALA A 22 10.80 -9.47 0.26
C ALA A 22 11.23 -9.62 1.73
N LEU A 23 10.38 -9.21 2.68
CA LEU A 23 10.63 -9.42 4.11
C LEU A 23 10.58 -10.91 4.48
N LYS A 24 9.59 -11.64 3.96
CA LYS A 24 9.42 -13.07 4.23
C LYS A 24 10.63 -13.87 3.76
N ASP A 25 11.10 -13.63 2.53
CA ASP A 25 12.27 -14.28 1.95
C ASP A 25 13.53 -13.96 2.76
N LEU A 26 13.68 -12.70 3.17
CA LEU A 26 14.78 -12.26 4.03
C LEU A 26 14.75 -12.98 5.39
N HIS A 27 13.58 -13.09 6.01
CA HIS A 27 13.40 -13.82 7.27
C HIS A 27 13.70 -15.32 7.10
N GLU A 28 13.30 -15.94 6.00
CA GLU A 28 13.59 -17.35 5.70
C GLU A 28 15.10 -17.60 5.54
N ILE A 29 15.79 -16.74 4.79
CA ILE A 29 17.26 -16.81 4.62
C ILE A 29 17.93 -16.71 5.98
N PHE A 30 17.56 -15.73 6.81
CA PHE A 30 18.21 -15.50 8.09
C PHE A 30 17.78 -16.46 9.20
N SER A 31 16.66 -17.19 9.03
CA SER A 31 16.24 -18.26 9.94
C SER A 31 16.87 -19.61 9.58
N SER A 32 17.46 -19.74 8.38
CA SER A 32 18.16 -20.96 7.99
C SER A 32 19.44 -21.12 8.80
N LYS A 33 19.52 -22.23 9.54
CA LYS A 33 20.72 -22.61 10.31
C LYS A 33 21.98 -22.65 9.43
N SER A 34 21.85 -23.05 8.17
CA SER A 34 22.99 -23.08 7.24
C SER A 34 23.49 -21.68 6.84
N ALA A 35 22.62 -20.67 6.78
CA ALA A 35 23.01 -19.30 6.45
C ALA A 35 23.68 -18.62 7.66
N ILE A 36 23.14 -18.84 8.86
CA ILE A 36 23.75 -18.41 10.12
C ILE A 36 25.13 -19.07 10.27
N ASP A 37 25.22 -20.39 10.09
CA ASP A 37 26.48 -21.14 10.23
C ASP A 37 27.49 -20.74 9.15
N ALA A 38 27.08 -20.54 7.89
CA ALA A 38 27.97 -20.10 6.82
C ALA A 38 28.53 -18.69 7.06
N HIS A 39 27.70 -17.77 7.56
CA HIS A 39 28.14 -16.41 7.85
C HIS A 39 29.01 -16.33 9.11
N ALA A 40 28.66 -17.08 10.17
CA ALA A 40 29.47 -17.19 11.38
C ALA A 40 30.84 -17.82 11.09
N ASN A 41 30.88 -18.88 10.28
CA ASN A 41 32.13 -19.51 9.85
C ASN A 41 32.98 -18.57 8.98
N SER A 42 32.36 -17.78 8.10
CA SER A 42 33.03 -16.75 7.29
C SER A 42 33.68 -15.66 8.14
N GLN A 43 32.98 -15.11 9.13
CA GLN A 43 33.58 -14.11 10.02
C GLN A 43 34.62 -14.70 10.97
N THR A 44 34.44 -15.95 11.42
CA THR A 44 35.45 -16.66 12.23
C THR A 44 36.75 -16.84 11.43
N LEU A 45 36.64 -17.17 10.14
CA LEU A 45 37.77 -17.27 9.20
C LEU A 45 38.46 -15.92 8.93
N ILE A 46 37.70 -14.82 8.85
CA ILE A 46 38.23 -13.47 8.56
C ILE A 46 38.86 -12.83 9.80
N SER A 47 38.31 -13.08 10.99
CA SER A 47 38.68 -12.34 12.20
C SER A 47 39.83 -12.99 12.97
N PHE A 48 40.06 -14.29 12.82
CA PHE A 48 41.00 -15.02 13.67
C PHE A 48 41.73 -16.11 12.88
N GLY A 49 42.90 -15.76 12.35
CA GLY A 49 43.89 -16.75 11.93
C GLY A 49 44.28 -17.68 13.08
N GLU A 50 44.61 -18.92 12.72
CA GLU A 50 45.01 -20.08 13.56
C GLU A 50 45.52 -19.75 14.98
N VAL A 51 44.65 -19.60 15.98
CA VAL A 51 45.05 -19.54 17.40
C VAL A 51 44.04 -20.30 18.28
N ASN A 52 44.57 -21.11 19.20
CA ASN A 52 43.86 -21.95 20.16
C ASN A 52 42.68 -21.24 20.86
N TYR A 53 41.51 -21.88 20.82
CA TYR A 53 40.21 -21.36 21.23
C TYR A 53 40.04 -21.15 22.74
N ASP A 54 39.44 -20.02 23.12
CA ASP A 54 38.62 -19.89 24.33
C ASP A 54 37.13 -20.07 23.93
N ILE A 55 36.51 -21.14 24.43
CA ILE A 55 35.12 -21.53 24.14
C ILE A 55 34.14 -20.42 24.56
N ASP A 56 34.48 -19.63 25.58
CA ASP A 56 33.59 -18.59 26.10
C ASP A 56 33.58 -17.35 25.23
N ILE A 57 34.68 -17.03 24.54
CA ILE A 57 34.73 -15.93 23.56
C ILE A 57 33.85 -16.27 22.35
N LYS A 58 33.94 -17.51 21.85
CA LYS A 58 33.10 -17.97 20.72
C LYS A 58 31.61 -17.84 21.03
N LYS A 59 31.18 -18.29 22.22
CA LYS A 59 29.77 -18.19 22.65
C LYS A 59 29.29 -16.74 22.70
N LYS A 60 30.10 -15.81 23.22
CA LYS A 60 29.76 -14.38 23.26
C LYS A 60 29.59 -13.79 21.88
N ILE A 61 30.48 -14.12 20.93
CA ILE A 61 30.37 -13.67 19.54
C ILE A 61 29.11 -14.23 18.89
N ASP A 62 28.82 -15.52 19.08
CA ASP A 62 27.61 -16.16 18.54
C ASP A 62 26.31 -15.53 19.10
N GLU A 63 26.28 -15.19 20.40
CA GLU A 63 25.16 -14.51 21.04
C GLU A 63 24.96 -13.07 20.55
N GLU A 64 26.06 -12.31 20.44
CA GLU A 64 26.02 -10.94 19.93
C GLU A 64 25.58 -10.90 18.46
N PHE A 65 26.04 -11.86 17.65
CA PHE A 65 25.63 -12.00 16.27
C PHE A 65 24.13 -12.33 16.15
N LYS A 66 23.64 -13.31 16.90
CA LYS A 66 22.20 -13.65 16.93
C LYS A 66 21.35 -12.44 17.31
N ARG A 67 21.79 -11.67 18.33
CA ARG A 67 21.11 -10.44 18.74
C ARG A 67 21.09 -9.42 17.60
N SER A 68 22.23 -9.13 16.98
CA SER A 68 22.33 -8.18 15.87
C SER A 68 21.45 -8.58 14.68
N LEU A 69 21.37 -9.88 14.39
CA LEU A 69 20.52 -10.42 13.34
C LEU A 69 19.03 -10.24 13.67
N THR A 70 18.62 -10.56 14.90
CA THR A 70 17.23 -10.34 15.35
C THR A 70 16.86 -8.86 15.32
N GLU A 71 17.73 -7.96 15.78
CA GLU A 71 17.50 -6.52 15.72
C GLU A 71 17.34 -6.01 14.28
N SER A 72 18.13 -6.56 13.35
CA SER A 72 18.03 -6.24 11.92
C SER A 72 16.70 -6.72 11.33
N LEU A 73 16.26 -7.93 11.66
CA LEU A 73 14.98 -8.48 11.23
C LEU A 73 13.78 -7.68 11.74
N ASP A 74 13.83 -7.27 13.01
CA ASP A 74 12.82 -6.37 13.60
C ASP A 74 12.78 -5.02 12.88
N HIS A 75 13.97 -4.48 12.54
CA HIS A 75 14.08 -3.25 11.77
C HIS A 75 13.48 -3.35 10.37
N PHE A 76 13.82 -4.40 9.62
CA PHE A 76 13.21 -4.63 8.31
C PHE A 76 11.70 -4.82 8.40
N SER A 77 11.22 -5.53 9.41
CA SER A 77 9.78 -5.71 9.64
C SER A 77 9.07 -4.37 9.89
N ALA A 78 9.67 -3.49 10.69
CA ALA A 78 9.15 -2.15 10.92
C ALA A 78 9.13 -1.29 9.64
N LEU A 79 10.18 -1.34 8.82
CA LEU A 79 10.21 -0.66 7.52
C LEU A 79 9.12 -1.19 6.57
N THR A 80 8.91 -2.49 6.53
CA THR A 80 7.85 -3.12 5.71
C THR A 80 6.46 -2.69 6.16
N ILE A 81 6.18 -2.64 7.46
CA ILE A 81 4.90 -2.12 7.98
C ILE A 81 4.67 -0.67 7.53
N MET A 82 5.69 0.18 7.61
CA MET A 82 5.59 1.57 7.11
C MET A 82 5.35 1.63 5.59
N ALA A 83 6.05 0.79 4.82
CA ALA A 83 5.89 0.72 3.36
C ALA A 83 4.49 0.27 2.95
N LEU A 84 3.93 -0.74 3.64
CA LEU A 84 2.56 -1.23 3.44
C LEU A 84 1.53 -0.14 3.75
N ALA A 85 1.66 0.51 4.90
CA ALA A 85 0.78 1.60 5.30
C ALA A 85 0.82 2.79 4.32
N THR A 86 2.02 3.16 3.85
CA THR A 86 2.20 4.22 2.84
C THR A 86 1.58 3.81 1.49
N THR A 87 1.68 2.53 1.12
CA THR A 87 1.06 2.00 -0.11
C THR A 87 -0.45 2.21 -0.09
N PHE A 88 -1.11 1.95 1.04
CA PHE A 88 -2.54 2.24 1.18
C PHE A 88 -2.86 3.73 1.09
N GLU A 89 -2.09 4.62 1.74
CA GLU A 89 -2.31 6.07 1.68
C GLU A 89 -2.29 6.59 0.23
N VAL A 90 -1.28 6.19 -0.53
CA VAL A 90 -1.11 6.59 -1.92
C VAL A 90 -2.20 5.98 -2.80
N ALA A 91 -2.51 4.69 -2.62
CA ALA A 91 -3.57 4.01 -3.37
C ALA A 91 -4.95 4.61 -3.11
N ALA A 92 -5.27 4.95 -1.85
CA ALA A 92 -6.51 5.62 -1.50
C ALA A 92 -6.61 7.00 -2.15
N LYS A 93 -5.52 7.78 -2.13
CA LYS A 93 -5.49 9.10 -2.78
C LYS A 93 -5.70 8.99 -4.28
N ASP A 94 -5.01 8.04 -4.92
CA ASP A 94 -5.16 7.76 -6.34
C ASP A 94 -6.58 7.30 -6.69
N PHE A 95 -7.18 6.42 -5.88
CA PHE A 95 -8.58 6.02 -6.01
C PHE A 95 -9.53 7.23 -5.99
N PHE A 96 -9.46 8.08 -4.96
CA PHE A 96 -10.35 9.24 -4.85
C PHE A 96 -10.15 10.21 -6.01
N ARG A 97 -8.90 10.47 -6.41
CA ARG A 97 -8.59 11.32 -7.56
C ARG A 97 -9.28 10.80 -8.83
N ASN A 98 -9.13 9.53 -9.15
CA ASN A 98 -9.75 8.93 -10.33
C ASN A 98 -11.28 8.86 -10.22
N ALA A 99 -11.83 8.63 -9.02
CA ALA A 99 -13.27 8.67 -8.77
C ALA A 99 -13.86 10.07 -9.02
N PHE A 100 -13.14 11.11 -8.59
CA PHE A 100 -13.53 12.50 -8.76
C PHE A 100 -13.39 12.99 -10.20
N ILE A 101 -12.35 12.58 -10.92
CA ILE A 101 -12.25 12.86 -12.35
C ILE A 101 -13.40 12.18 -13.12
N SER A 102 -13.70 10.92 -12.81
CA SER A 102 -14.77 10.16 -13.47
C SER A 102 -16.17 10.68 -13.15
N ASN A 103 -16.37 11.23 -11.94
CA ASN A 103 -17.63 11.82 -11.52
C ASN A 103 -17.41 13.04 -10.62
N PRO A 104 -17.25 14.25 -11.21
CA PRO A 104 -16.93 15.48 -10.48
C PRO A 104 -17.91 15.85 -9.37
N LYS A 105 -19.18 15.42 -9.45
CA LYS A 105 -20.19 15.70 -8.42
C LYS A 105 -19.80 15.13 -7.05
N LEU A 106 -18.99 14.08 -7.03
CA LEU A 106 -18.50 13.45 -5.80
C LEU A 106 -17.53 14.36 -5.03
N MET A 107 -16.92 15.35 -5.67
CA MET A 107 -15.98 16.28 -5.01
C MET A 107 -16.65 17.25 -4.03
N HIS A 108 -17.97 17.46 -4.14
CA HIS A 108 -18.69 18.48 -3.38
C HIS A 108 -18.42 18.44 -1.86
N ASP A 109 -18.44 17.24 -1.28
CA ASP A 109 -18.21 17.05 0.16
C ASP A 109 -16.75 17.21 0.60
N HIS A 110 -15.81 17.25 -0.36
CA HIS A 110 -14.37 17.21 -0.15
C HIS A 110 -13.65 18.50 -0.58
N LEU A 111 -14.29 19.34 -1.38
CA LEU A 111 -13.87 20.72 -1.61
C LEU A 111 -14.44 21.57 -0.49
N LYS A 112 -13.57 22.11 0.36
CA LYS A 112 -13.96 23.00 1.46
C LYS A 112 -13.14 24.28 1.42
N LEU A 113 -13.83 25.39 1.61
CA LEU A 113 -13.27 26.71 1.87
C LEU A 113 -14.09 27.33 3.00
N ASP A 114 -13.45 27.71 4.10
CA ASP A 114 -14.10 28.31 5.28
C ASP A 114 -15.34 27.53 5.75
N ASP A 115 -15.18 26.22 5.96
CA ASP A 115 -16.22 25.26 6.37
C ASP A 115 -17.42 25.07 5.42
N LYS A 116 -17.46 25.81 4.30
CA LYS A 116 -18.47 25.64 3.26
C LYS A 116 -18.01 24.63 2.22
N LYS A 117 -18.89 23.66 1.95
CA LYS A 117 -18.68 22.57 0.99
C LYS A 117 -18.89 23.05 -0.44
N GLY A 118 -18.17 22.45 -1.38
CA GLY A 118 -18.29 22.70 -2.81
C GLY A 118 -17.81 24.08 -3.27
N LEU A 119 -17.16 24.86 -2.38
CA LEU A 119 -16.62 26.16 -2.76
C LEU A 119 -15.28 26.01 -3.49
N VAL A 120 -15.21 26.70 -4.62
CA VAL A 120 -14.01 26.88 -5.44
C VAL A 120 -13.81 28.37 -5.64
N SER A 121 -12.59 28.85 -5.42
CA SER A 121 -12.29 30.27 -5.63
C SER A 121 -12.33 30.60 -7.13
N LEU A 122 -12.73 31.82 -7.49
CA LEU A 122 -12.69 32.26 -8.89
C LEU A 122 -11.26 32.21 -9.44
N ASN A 123 -10.25 32.51 -8.61
CA ASN A 123 -8.85 32.43 -9.00
C ASN A 123 -8.46 31.01 -9.46
N GLU A 124 -8.89 29.95 -8.74
CA GLU A 124 -8.64 28.56 -9.16
C GLU A 124 -9.24 28.23 -10.53
N ILE A 125 -10.35 28.88 -10.90
CA ILE A 125 -10.99 28.71 -12.22
C ILE A 125 -10.18 29.44 -13.30
N LEU A 126 -9.73 30.66 -13.01
CA LEU A 126 -8.94 31.48 -13.94
C LEU A 126 -7.56 30.86 -14.19
N ASP A 127 -6.91 30.34 -13.15
CA ASP A 127 -5.57 29.73 -13.23
C ASP A 127 -5.57 28.41 -14.02
N ALA A 128 -6.70 27.69 -14.05
CA ALA A 128 -6.79 26.39 -14.68
C ALA A 128 -6.74 26.44 -16.22
N GLY A 129 -7.09 27.57 -16.84
CA GLY A 129 -7.06 27.80 -18.29
C GLY A 129 -8.10 27.02 -19.12
N ASP A 130 -8.44 25.79 -18.73
CA ASP A 130 -9.46 24.96 -19.37
C ASP A 130 -10.20 24.05 -18.38
N PHE A 131 -11.29 23.43 -18.85
CA PHE A 131 -12.12 22.54 -18.05
C PHE A 131 -11.37 21.31 -17.51
N ASN A 132 -10.51 20.69 -18.32
CA ASN A 132 -9.79 19.48 -17.91
C ASN A 132 -8.71 19.80 -16.88
N GLY A 133 -8.01 20.93 -17.04
CA GLY A 133 -7.07 21.49 -16.06
C GLY A 133 -7.76 21.77 -14.74
N LEU A 134 -8.97 22.35 -14.79
CA LEU A 134 -9.76 22.65 -13.60
C LEU A 134 -10.15 21.37 -12.86
N ILE A 135 -10.73 20.38 -13.57
CA ILE A 135 -11.11 19.09 -12.97
C ILE A 135 -9.91 18.37 -12.36
N LYS A 136 -8.76 18.39 -13.05
CA LYS A 136 -7.53 17.77 -12.53
C LYS A 136 -7.05 18.46 -11.24
N SER A 137 -7.02 19.79 -11.21
CA SER A 137 -6.63 20.57 -10.02
C SER A 137 -7.59 20.32 -8.85
N LEU A 138 -8.91 20.41 -9.09
CA LEU A 138 -9.92 20.20 -8.07
C LEU A 138 -9.94 18.76 -7.55
N SER A 139 -9.75 17.76 -8.42
CA SER A 139 -9.70 16.36 -8.01
C SER A 139 -8.48 16.04 -7.14
N GLU A 140 -7.34 16.70 -7.37
CA GLU A 140 -6.14 16.57 -6.53
C GLU A 140 -6.35 17.18 -5.13
N LYS A 141 -6.99 18.35 -5.07
CA LYS A 141 -7.37 19.02 -3.82
C LYS A 141 -8.40 18.20 -3.04
N ALA A 142 -9.44 17.75 -3.72
CA ALA A 142 -10.50 16.93 -3.14
C ALA A 142 -9.97 15.56 -2.66
N SER A 143 -9.10 14.90 -3.43
CA SER A 143 -8.52 13.60 -3.03
C SER A 143 -7.63 13.71 -1.81
N SER A 144 -6.86 14.81 -1.72
CA SER A 144 -6.05 15.12 -0.53
C SER A 144 -6.95 15.31 0.71
N SER A 145 -8.08 16.02 0.59
CA SER A 145 -9.05 16.12 1.69
C SER A 145 -9.71 14.77 2.02
N ALA A 146 -10.08 13.99 0.99
CA ALA A 146 -10.73 12.69 1.12
C ALA A 146 -9.85 11.61 1.76
N THR A 147 -8.53 11.83 1.83
CA THR A 147 -7.57 10.89 2.44
C THR A 147 -7.05 11.32 3.81
N GLN A 148 -7.42 12.50 4.30
CA GLN A 148 -7.01 12.97 5.64
C GLN A 148 -7.67 12.17 6.78
N GLY A 149 -6.93 11.91 7.84
CA GLY A 149 -7.45 11.32 9.09
C GLY A 149 -7.17 9.83 9.26
N LYS A 150 -8.05 9.14 9.98
CA LYS A 150 -7.89 7.69 10.24
C LYS A 150 -8.16 6.86 9.00
N TYR A 151 -7.40 5.79 8.75
CA TYR A 151 -7.54 4.92 7.59
C TYR A 151 -8.96 4.32 7.49
N GLY A 152 -9.57 3.96 8.62
CA GLY A 152 -10.96 3.50 8.65
C GLY A 152 -11.96 4.56 8.17
N SER A 153 -11.73 5.83 8.49
CA SER A 153 -12.53 6.95 7.99
C SER A 153 -12.28 7.26 6.52
N VAL A 154 -11.08 6.97 6.00
CA VAL A 154 -10.77 7.00 4.56
C VAL A 154 -11.58 5.93 3.82
N LEU A 155 -11.56 4.68 4.29
CA LEU A 155 -12.37 3.59 3.72
C LEU A 155 -13.87 3.87 3.83
N GLU A 156 -14.33 4.40 4.96
CA GLU A 156 -15.73 4.77 5.13
C GLU A 156 -16.22 5.77 4.07
N ARG A 157 -15.39 6.76 3.73
CA ARG A 157 -15.70 7.70 2.66
C ARG A 157 -15.74 7.02 1.30
N ALA A 158 -14.82 6.09 1.01
CA ALA A 158 -14.84 5.31 -0.22
C ALA A 158 -16.11 4.46 -0.33
N PHE A 159 -16.49 3.76 0.75
CA PHE A 159 -17.71 2.97 0.84
C PHE A 159 -18.97 3.82 0.67
N LYS A 160 -19.02 4.99 1.30
CA LYS A 160 -20.14 5.94 1.14
C LYS A 160 -20.29 6.40 -0.30
N ILE A 161 -19.20 6.80 -0.95
CA ILE A 161 -19.21 7.18 -2.37
C ILE A 161 -19.73 6.03 -3.23
N CYS A 162 -19.24 4.81 -2.96
CA CYS A 162 -19.55 3.61 -3.73
C CYS A 162 -20.87 2.94 -3.36
N LYS A 163 -21.56 3.42 -2.31
CA LYS A 163 -22.74 2.78 -1.74
C LYS A 163 -22.46 1.30 -1.42
N LEU A 164 -21.31 1.01 -0.82
CA LEU A 164 -20.94 -0.32 -0.33
C LEU A 164 -21.05 -0.35 1.19
N GLU A 165 -21.39 -1.51 1.72
CA GLU A 165 -21.44 -1.76 3.16
C GLU A 165 -20.10 -2.35 3.62
N ASP A 166 -19.69 -2.01 4.84
CA ASP A 166 -18.51 -2.62 5.47
C ASP A 166 -18.91 -3.96 6.09
N SER A 167 -18.68 -5.05 5.37
CA SER A 167 -19.10 -6.39 5.80
C SER A 167 -18.10 -7.11 6.70
N SER A 168 -16.85 -6.65 6.81
CA SER A 168 -15.75 -7.40 7.46
C SER A 168 -15.08 -6.68 8.62
N ASN A 169 -15.70 -5.63 9.16
CA ASN A 169 -15.10 -4.78 10.21
C ASN A 169 -13.73 -4.22 9.78
N LEU A 170 -13.55 -4.02 8.47
CA LEU A 170 -12.27 -3.65 7.86
C LEU A 170 -11.84 -2.26 8.31
N LYS A 171 -12.81 -1.35 8.49
CA LYS A 171 -12.57 0.01 8.98
C LYS A 171 -11.83 0.05 10.32
N ASN A 172 -12.13 -0.88 11.23
CA ASN A 172 -11.46 -0.94 12.53
C ASN A 172 -10.10 -1.62 12.44
N ARG A 173 -9.99 -2.72 11.67
CA ARG A 173 -8.73 -3.45 11.50
C ARG A 173 -7.65 -2.59 10.85
N ILE A 174 -7.99 -1.80 9.84
CA ILE A 174 -7.03 -0.92 9.16
C ILE A 174 -6.53 0.23 10.04
N ASN A 175 -7.32 0.65 11.04
CA ASN A 175 -6.83 1.60 12.05
C ASN A 175 -5.72 1.01 12.92
N GLY A 176 -5.71 -0.31 13.12
CA GLY A 176 -4.61 -1.03 13.78
C GLY A 176 -3.30 -0.89 13.00
N ALA A 177 -3.35 -1.12 11.68
CA ALA A 177 -2.18 -0.94 10.81
C ALA A 177 -1.66 0.52 10.82
N GLN A 178 -2.57 1.51 10.86
CA GLN A 178 -2.18 2.92 11.01
C GLN A 178 -1.53 3.20 12.37
N ALA A 179 -2.06 2.62 13.45
CA ALA A 179 -1.50 2.78 14.79
C ALA A 179 -0.09 2.20 14.86
N ASP A 180 0.14 1.03 14.27
CA ASP A 180 1.48 0.43 14.19
C ASP A 180 2.45 1.29 13.40
N ARG A 181 2.03 1.82 12.24
CA ARG A 181 2.83 2.77 11.46
C ARG A 181 3.19 4.00 12.30
N ASN A 182 2.24 4.55 13.06
CA ASN A 182 2.48 5.73 13.88
C ASN A 182 3.45 5.45 15.04
N ILE A 183 3.35 4.29 15.68
CA ILE A 183 4.29 3.86 16.72
C ILE A 183 5.71 3.78 16.13
N ILE A 184 5.87 3.17 14.96
CA ILE A 184 7.18 3.05 14.30
C ILE A 184 7.73 4.42 13.92
N ALA A 185 6.92 5.24 13.24
CA ALA A 185 7.34 6.53 12.69
C ALA A 185 7.61 7.59 13.77
N HIS A 186 6.81 7.64 14.84
CA HIS A 186 6.86 8.71 15.84
C HIS A 186 7.53 8.28 17.14
N GLU A 187 7.38 7.02 17.56
CA GLU A 187 7.97 6.53 18.82
C GLU A 187 9.31 5.81 18.58
N LYS A 188 9.72 5.60 17.32
CA LYS A 188 10.94 4.86 16.92
C LYS A 188 11.03 3.47 17.56
N LYS A 189 9.89 2.90 17.96
CA LYS A 189 9.82 1.56 18.58
C LYS A 189 9.87 0.50 17.50
N VAL A 190 11.09 0.02 17.27
CA VAL A 190 11.39 -1.05 16.31
C VAL A 190 11.36 -2.43 16.97
N ALA A 191 11.80 -2.52 18.24
CA ALA A 191 11.92 -3.78 18.95
C ALA A 191 10.57 -4.53 19.10
N GLY A 192 10.57 -5.83 18.83
CA GLY A 192 9.40 -6.70 18.97
C GLY A 192 8.46 -6.68 17.76
N ARG A 193 8.84 -6.03 16.65
CA ARG A 193 8.08 -6.09 15.39
C ARG A 193 8.49 -7.33 14.61
N THR A 194 7.78 -8.41 14.89
CA THR A 194 8.03 -9.71 14.26
C THR A 194 7.51 -9.77 12.82
N LEU A 195 7.97 -10.78 12.07
CA LEU A 195 7.39 -11.16 10.77
C LEU A 195 5.86 -11.28 10.84
N LYS A 196 5.33 -11.79 11.96
CA LYS A 196 3.89 -11.94 12.16
C LYS A 196 3.14 -10.61 12.14
N SER A 197 3.71 -9.56 12.75
CA SER A 197 3.13 -8.21 12.70
C SER A 197 3.10 -7.64 11.29
N ALA A 198 4.13 -7.91 10.48
CA ALA A 198 4.17 -7.51 9.08
C ALA A 198 3.16 -8.30 8.23
N GLU A 199 3.00 -9.61 8.47
CA GLU A 199 1.99 -10.45 7.83
C GLU A 199 0.56 -9.96 8.12
N ASP A 200 0.24 -9.71 9.40
CA ASP A 200 -1.08 -9.24 9.81
C ASP A 200 -1.38 -7.86 9.20
N THR A 201 -0.38 -6.98 9.15
CA THR A 201 -0.47 -5.68 8.46
C THR A 201 -0.73 -5.88 6.97
N HIS A 202 0.04 -6.74 6.30
CA HIS A 202 -0.12 -7.03 4.88
C HIS A 202 -1.53 -7.55 4.59
N ALA A 203 -2.04 -8.50 5.37
CA ALA A 203 -3.38 -9.06 5.18
C ALA A 203 -4.47 -7.98 5.24
N VAL A 204 -4.39 -7.06 6.22
CA VAL A 204 -5.35 -5.96 6.37
C VAL A 204 -5.23 -4.95 5.23
N ILE A 205 -4.01 -4.60 4.81
CA ILE A 205 -3.77 -3.67 3.72
C ILE A 205 -4.22 -4.26 2.37
N ALA A 206 -3.93 -5.54 2.11
CA ALA A 206 -4.38 -6.24 0.91
C ALA A 206 -5.92 -6.24 0.81
N GLU A 207 -6.61 -6.59 1.90
CA GLU A 207 -8.08 -6.55 1.95
C GLU A 207 -8.63 -5.13 1.72
N ALA A 208 -7.96 -4.10 2.24
CA ALA A 208 -8.32 -2.71 2.00
C ALA A 208 -8.11 -2.26 0.54
N LEU A 209 -7.03 -2.69 -0.09
CA LEU A 209 -6.78 -2.44 -1.52
C LEU A 209 -7.83 -3.14 -2.39
N GLU A 210 -8.19 -4.38 -2.05
CA GLU A 210 -9.30 -5.09 -2.72
C GLU A 210 -10.63 -4.35 -2.53
N ALA A 211 -10.89 -3.81 -1.33
CA ALA A 211 -12.09 -3.04 -1.07
C ALA A 211 -12.15 -1.76 -1.94
N LEU A 212 -11.02 -1.07 -2.13
CA LEU A 212 -10.91 0.07 -3.07
C LEU A 212 -11.11 -0.37 -4.53
N ALA A 213 -10.57 -1.53 -4.93
CA ALA A 213 -10.76 -2.08 -6.27
C ALA A 213 -12.24 -2.40 -6.55
N LYS A 214 -12.93 -3.03 -5.59
CA LYS A 214 -14.39 -3.29 -5.65
C LYS A 214 -15.19 -1.98 -5.72
N CYS A 215 -14.79 -0.98 -4.95
CA CYS A 215 -15.37 0.37 -5.01
C CYS A 215 -15.23 0.97 -6.42
N ALA A 216 -14.05 0.85 -7.03
CA ALA A 216 -13.76 1.41 -8.33
C ALA A 216 -14.53 0.72 -9.46
N LEU A 217 -14.60 -0.62 -9.42
CA LEU A 217 -15.42 -1.42 -10.33
C LEU A 217 -16.90 -1.02 -10.26
N LYS A 218 -17.46 -0.89 -9.05
CA LYS A 218 -18.87 -0.49 -8.88
C LYS A 218 -19.17 0.91 -9.44
N LYS A 219 -18.16 1.77 -9.53
CA LYS A 219 -18.27 3.13 -10.07
C LYS A 219 -17.83 3.26 -11.52
N ASN A 220 -17.48 2.16 -12.19
CA ASN A 220 -16.96 2.16 -13.56
C ASN A 220 -15.78 3.12 -13.74
N ILE A 221 -14.91 3.22 -12.74
CA ILE A 221 -13.67 3.99 -12.85
C ILE A 221 -12.73 3.22 -13.79
N PRO A 222 -12.14 3.83 -14.82
CA PRO A 222 -11.17 3.14 -15.67
C PRO A 222 -9.94 2.68 -14.87
N GLY A 223 -9.49 1.44 -15.09
CA GLY A 223 -8.42 0.86 -14.30
C GLY A 223 -8.17 -0.62 -14.57
N ARG A 224 -7.25 -1.20 -13.79
CA ARG A 224 -6.91 -2.63 -13.74
C ARG A 224 -7.33 -3.19 -12.39
N TYR A 225 -8.06 -4.30 -12.41
CA TYR A 225 -8.78 -4.84 -11.24
C TYR A 225 -8.74 -6.38 -11.17
N THR A 226 -7.73 -7.02 -11.76
CA THR A 226 -7.60 -8.48 -11.73
C THR A 226 -7.45 -9.01 -10.30
N CYS A 227 -6.97 -8.19 -9.36
CA CYS A 227 -6.88 -8.51 -7.93
C CYS A 227 -8.23 -8.81 -7.25
N VAL A 228 -9.37 -8.40 -7.83
CA VAL A 228 -10.71 -8.65 -7.29
C VAL A 228 -11.70 -9.24 -8.29
N ASN A 229 -11.31 -9.31 -9.56
CA ASN A 229 -12.15 -9.82 -10.63
C ASN A 229 -11.41 -10.94 -11.37
N SER A 230 -11.51 -12.17 -10.83
CA SER A 230 -11.00 -13.38 -11.51
C SER A 230 -11.84 -13.77 -12.73
N ILE A 231 -13.02 -13.15 -12.91
CA ILE A 231 -13.93 -13.40 -14.04
C ILE A 231 -13.80 -12.26 -15.06
N ARG A 232 -12.67 -12.25 -15.77
CA ARG A 232 -12.52 -11.83 -17.18
C ARG A 232 -11.11 -12.10 -17.71
N THR A 233 -10.41 -13.09 -17.15
CA THR A 233 -9.31 -13.72 -17.86
C THR A 233 -9.91 -14.44 -19.06
N LEU A 234 -9.73 -13.86 -20.24
CA LEU A 234 -10.08 -14.38 -21.57
C LEU A 234 -11.57 -14.42 -21.94
N SER A 235 -12.08 -13.30 -22.48
CA SER A 235 -12.89 -13.40 -23.71
C SER A 235 -12.16 -12.62 -24.79
N LEU A 236 -11.14 -13.26 -25.37
CA LEU A 236 -10.45 -12.84 -26.59
C LEU A 236 -11.33 -13.12 -27.84
N GLU A 237 -12.66 -13.15 -27.66
CA GLU A 237 -13.66 -13.51 -28.69
C GLU A 237 -14.46 -12.31 -29.23
N CYS A 238 -14.09 -11.05 -28.89
CA CYS A 238 -14.72 -9.87 -29.51
C CYS A 238 -13.81 -9.08 -30.45
N ILE A 239 -12.65 -9.62 -30.85
CA ILE A 239 -11.77 -9.02 -31.87
C ILE A 239 -11.80 -9.81 -33.20
N HIS A 240 -12.78 -10.70 -33.39
CA HIS A 240 -12.89 -11.49 -34.62
C HIS A 240 -14.31 -11.57 -35.20
N MET A 241 -15.03 -10.44 -35.31
CA MET A 241 -16.24 -10.34 -36.15
C MET A 241 -16.59 -8.88 -36.54
N CYS A 242 -15.61 -8.08 -36.98
CA CYS A 242 -15.87 -6.81 -37.70
C CYS A 242 -14.97 -6.64 -38.93
N GLU A 243 -14.57 -7.75 -39.54
CA GLU A 243 -14.15 -7.79 -40.93
C GLU A 243 -14.97 -8.90 -41.59
N VAL A 244 -15.39 -8.65 -42.84
CA VAL A 244 -16.33 -9.45 -43.65
C VAL A 244 -17.81 -9.18 -43.35
N ASP A 245 -18.28 -8.02 -43.82
CA ASP A 245 -19.37 -7.96 -44.83
C ASP A 245 -19.52 -6.50 -45.31
N ALA A 246 -18.58 -6.11 -46.18
CA ALA A 246 -18.75 -5.00 -47.10
C ALA A 246 -18.20 -5.46 -48.45
N SER A 247 -19.05 -6.15 -49.21
CA SER A 247 -18.89 -6.43 -50.65
C SER A 247 -20.27 -6.53 -51.27
#